data_AF-A0A2G5VAT2-F1
#
_entry.id   AF-A0A2G5VAT2-F1
#
_cell.length_a   1.000
_cell.length_b   1.000
_cell.length_c   1.000
_cell.angle_alpha   90.00
_cell.angle_beta   90.00
_cell.angle_gamma   90.00
#
_symmetry.space_group_name_H-M   'P 1'
#
loop_
_entity.id
_entity.type
_entity.pdbx_description
1 polymer ?
#
loop_
_entity_poly.entity_id
_entity_poly.type
_entity_poly.pdbx_seq_one_letter_code
_entity_poly.pdbx_strand_id
1 'polypeptide(L)'
;MARRFLLPSVISIVEYHLIHNSKIGAERMIWLADEYGMPALLEKCIRQMDSLEKAKKWQKSEEFEKLSDKSRSLILGRILKFM
;
A
#
# COMPACT_ATOMS: atom_id res chain seq x y z
N MET A 1 16.20 7.66 1.20
CA MET A 1 17.64 7.29 1.22
C MET A 1 17.88 5.81 0.91
N ALA A 2 17.23 4.84 1.56
CA ALA A 2 17.49 3.40 1.32
C ALA A 2 17.38 2.97 -0.16
N ARG A 3 16.32 3.36 -0.87
CA ARG A 3 16.18 3.12 -2.32
C ARG A 3 17.30 3.79 -3.15
N ARG A 4 17.63 5.04 -2.83
CA ARG A 4 18.67 5.81 -3.53
C ARG A 4 20.05 5.15 -3.42
N PHE A 5 20.33 4.49 -2.31
CA PHE A 5 21.57 3.76 -2.07
C PHE A 5 21.47 2.26 -2.37
N LEU A 6 20.36 1.79 -2.97
CA LEU A 6 20.13 0.40 -3.35
C LEU A 6 20.37 -0.59 -2.19
N LEU A 7 19.85 -0.27 -1.01
CA LEU A 7 19.98 -1.10 0.20
C LEU A 7 18.69 -1.90 0.44
N PRO A 8 18.50 -3.07 -0.21
CA PRO A 8 17.28 -3.86 -0.09
C PRO A 8 17.04 -4.36 1.35
N SER A 9 18.11 -4.66 2.10
CA SER A 9 18.00 -5.07 3.51
C SER A 9 17.32 -4.03 4.38
N VAL A 10 17.64 -2.74 4.17
CA VAL A 10 17.01 -1.64 4.90
C VAL A 10 15.54 -1.50 4.50
N ILE A 11 15.22 -1.68 3.22
CA ILE A 11 13.82 -1.66 2.73
C ILE A 11 13.02 -2.77 3.42
N SER A 12 13.56 -3.98 3.52
CA SER A 12 12.90 -5.11 4.21
C SER A 12 12.69 -4.85 5.71
N ILE A 13 13.67 -4.25 6.40
CA ILE A 13 13.53 -3.89 7.82
C ILE A 13 12.43 -2.83 8.00
N VAL A 14 12.41 -1.82 7.13
CA VAL A 14 11.38 -0.77 7.17
C VAL A 14 10.01 -1.36 6.86
N GLU A 15 9.91 -2.22 5.85
CA GLU A 15 8.68 -2.93 5.51
C GLU A 15 8.16 -3.73 6.71
N TYR A 16 9.02 -4.51 7.38
CA TYR A 16 8.66 -5.22 8.59
C TYR A 16 8.15 -4.29 9.69
N HIS A 17 8.84 -3.17 9.95
CA HIS A 17 8.43 -2.22 10.97
C HIS A 17 7.09 -1.55 10.62
N LEU A 18 6.86 -1.19 9.35
CA LEU A 18 5.61 -0.63 8.89
C LEU A 18 4.45 -1.61 9.04
N ILE A 19 4.70 -2.90 8.81
CA ILE A 19 3.70 -3.94 8.99
C ILE A 19 3.33 -4.11 10.47
N HIS A 20 4.30 -4.16 11.40
CA HIS A 20 4.02 -4.64 12.76
C HIS A 20 3.93 -3.54 13.83
N ASN A 21 4.63 -2.42 13.64
CA ASN A 21 4.88 -1.45 14.72
C ASN A 21 4.38 -0.04 14.40
N SER A 22 3.81 0.17 13.23
CA SER A 22 3.39 1.50 12.76
C SER A 22 1.92 1.79 13.03
N LYS A 23 1.63 3.06 13.35
CA LYS A 23 0.26 3.61 13.45
C LYS A 23 -0.10 4.50 12.26
N ILE A 24 0.65 4.38 11.16
CA ILE A 24 0.38 5.13 9.93
C ILE A 24 -0.96 4.69 9.35
N GLY A 25 -1.73 5.64 8.83
CA GLY A 25 -3.01 5.37 8.16
C GLY A 25 -2.82 4.52 6.90
N ALA A 26 -3.82 3.70 6.58
CA ALA A 26 -3.70 2.72 5.51
C ALA A 26 -3.51 3.32 4.12
N GLU A 27 -4.11 4.49 3.84
CA GLU A 27 -3.91 5.28 2.61
C GLU A 27 -2.43 5.67 2.42
N ARG A 28 -1.77 6.08 3.50
CA ARG A 28 -0.35 6.43 3.47
C ARG A 28 0.54 5.20 3.40
N MET A 29 0.16 4.09 4.05
CA MET A 29 0.90 2.83 3.98
C MET A 29 0.91 2.25 2.56
N ILE A 30 -0.22 2.29 1.84
CA ILE A 30 -0.25 1.77 0.47
C ILE A 30 0.61 2.61 -0.47
N TRP A 31 0.59 3.93 -0.33
CA TRP A 31 1.47 4.81 -1.10
C TRP A 31 2.94 4.51 -0.81
N LEU A 32 3.34 4.35 0.46
CA LEU A 32 4.70 3.95 0.79
C LEU A 32 5.08 2.59 0.19
N ALA A 33 4.14 1.65 0.20
CA ALA A 33 4.38 0.30 -0.30
C ALA A 33 4.62 0.28 -1.82
N ASP A 34 3.79 1.00 -2.57
CA ASP A 34 3.91 1.16 -4.01
C ASP A 34 5.17 1.98 -4.36
N GLU A 35 5.31 3.15 -3.74
CA GLU A 35 6.41 4.08 -3.99
C GLU A 35 7.74 3.44 -3.69
N TYR A 36 7.92 2.65 -2.62
CA TYR A 36 9.22 2.07 -2.27
C TYR A 36 9.41 0.61 -2.72
N GLY A 37 8.39 -0.04 -3.28
CA GLY A 37 8.48 -1.43 -3.74
C GLY A 37 8.53 -2.42 -2.56
N MET A 38 7.58 -2.30 -1.64
CA MET A 38 7.42 -3.15 -0.46
C MET A 38 6.18 -4.07 -0.65
N PRO A 39 6.35 -5.25 -1.27
CA PRO A 39 5.23 -6.09 -1.70
C PRO A 39 4.39 -6.67 -0.56
N ALA A 40 5.01 -7.04 0.58
CA ALA A 40 4.29 -7.60 1.72
C ALA A 40 3.43 -6.54 2.41
N LEU A 41 3.93 -5.30 2.49
CA LEU A 41 3.16 -4.17 2.98
C LEU A 41 1.97 -3.87 2.06
N LEU A 42 2.19 -3.88 0.74
CA LEU A 42 1.15 -3.65 -0.26
C LEU A 42 0.04 -4.70 -0.17
N GLU A 43 0.41 -5.98 -0.11
CA GLU A 43 -0.55 -7.07 0.03
C GLU A 43 -1.39 -6.93 1.31
N LYS A 44 -0.75 -6.62 2.44
CA LYS A 44 -1.44 -6.39 3.70
C LYS A 44 -2.46 -5.25 3.59
N CYS A 45 -2.08 -4.12 2.99
CA CYS A 45 -2.96 -2.97 2.80
C CYS A 45 -4.20 -3.35 1.97
N ILE A 46 -4.00 -4.09 0.87
CA ILE A 46 -5.09 -4.55 0.00
C ILE A 46 -5.99 -5.55 0.74
N ARG A 47 -5.44 -6.43 1.58
CA ARG A 47 -6.24 -7.40 2.37
C ARG A 47 -7.08 -6.72 3.45
N GLN A 48 -6.56 -5.65 4.06
CA GLN A 48 -7.28 -4.83 5.04
C GLN A 48 -8.40 -3.98 4.44
N MET A 49 -8.42 -3.81 3.11
CA MET A 49 -9.58 -3.35 2.38
C MET A 49 -10.62 -4.48 2.36
N ASP A 50 -11.37 -4.58 3.45
CA ASP A 50 -12.36 -5.61 3.77
C ASP A 50 -13.80 -5.17 3.47
N SER A 51 -14.02 -3.89 3.15
CA SER A 51 -15.33 -3.35 2.81
C SER A 51 -15.29 -2.42 1.62
N LEU A 52 -16.42 -2.37 0.91
CA LEU A 52 -16.63 -1.48 -0.23
C LEU A 52 -16.61 0.00 0.18
N GLU A 53 -16.99 0.31 1.43
CA GLU A 53 -16.89 1.66 1.99
C GLU A 53 -15.43 2.10 2.17
N LYS A 54 -14.57 1.24 2.73
CA LYS A 54 -13.13 1.54 2.87
C LYS A 54 -12.49 1.71 1.50
N ALA A 55 -12.84 0.85 0.55
CA ALA A 55 -12.39 0.96 -0.83
C ALA A 55 -12.77 2.30 -1.49
N LYS A 56 -14.04 2.71 -1.36
CA LYS A 56 -14.52 4.00 -1.87
C LYS A 56 -13.83 5.19 -1.20
N LYS A 57 -13.54 5.10 0.10
CA LYS A 57 -12.78 6.13 0.81
C LYS A 57 -11.37 6.27 0.23
N TRP A 58 -10.69 5.16 -0.04
CA TRP A 58 -9.35 5.17 -0.62
C TRP A 58 -9.33 5.73 -2.03
N GLN A 59 -10.31 5.37 -2.86
CA GLN A 59 -10.42 5.91 -4.22
C GLN A 59 -10.48 7.45 -4.23
N LYS A 60 -10.97 8.07 -3.16
CA LYS A 60 -11.08 9.52 -3.01
C LYS A 60 -9.85 10.18 -2.35
N SER A 61 -8.86 9.40 -1.91
CA SER A 61 -7.68 9.95 -1.23
C SER A 61 -6.65 10.43 -2.25
N GLU A 62 -5.90 11.50 -1.92
CA GLU A 62 -4.85 12.02 -2.79
C GLU A 62 -3.71 11.02 -3.01
N GLU A 63 -3.49 10.12 -2.04
CA GLU A 63 -2.51 9.04 -2.15
C GLU A 63 -2.85 8.08 -3.27
N PHE A 64 -4.14 7.85 -3.55
CA PHE A 64 -4.57 6.93 -4.61
C PHE A 64 -4.23 7.45 -6.00
N GLU A 65 -4.31 8.76 -6.22
CA GLU A 65 -3.90 9.39 -7.49
C GLU A 65 -2.39 9.26 -7.74
N LYS A 66 -1.59 9.13 -6.67
CA LYS A 66 -0.13 9.00 -6.73
C LYS A 66 0.32 7.55 -6.95
N LEU A 67 -0.60 6.58 -6.96
CA LEU A 67 -0.27 5.17 -7.15
C LEU A 67 0.03 4.85 -8.62
N SER A 68 0.94 3.90 -8.80
CA SER A 68 1.20 3.28 -10.09
C SER A 68 -0.04 2.58 -10.67
N ASP A 69 -0.13 2.50 -12.00
CA ASP A 69 -1.23 1.82 -12.70
C ASP A 69 -1.39 0.36 -12.25
N LYS A 70 -0.27 -0.32 -11.95
CA LYS A 70 -0.26 -1.68 -11.44
C LYS A 70 -0.99 -1.78 -10.09
N SER A 71 -0.63 -0.92 -9.14
CA SER A 71 -1.25 -0.91 -7.81
C SER A 71 -2.72 -0.51 -7.87
N ARG A 72 -3.08 0.45 -8.73
CA ARG A 72 -4.48 0.81 -9.00
C ARG A 72 -5.27 -0.38 -9.55
N SER A 73 -4.70 -1.14 -10.48
CA SER A 73 -5.33 -2.35 -11.03
C SER A 73 -5.59 -3.42 -9.96
N LEU A 74 -4.61 -3.67 -9.07
CA LEU A 74 -4.77 -4.61 -7.96
C LEU A 74 -5.89 -4.20 -7.00
N ILE A 75 -5.98 -2.91 -6.68
CA ILE A 75 -7.04 -2.37 -5.83
C ILE A 75 -8.40 -2.52 -6.51
N LEU A 76 -8.53 -2.13 -7.78
CA LEU A 76 -9.76 -2.31 -8.54
C LEU A 76 -10.19 -3.78 -8.60
N GLY A 77 -9.25 -4.70 -8.81
CA GLY A 77 -9.50 -6.14 -8.77
C GLY A 77 -9.98 -6.63 -7.40
N ARG A 78 -9.51 -6.03 -6.30
CA ARG A 78 -10.01 -6.32 -4.95
C ARG A 78 -11.43 -5.76 -4.75
N ILE A 79 -11.72 -4.57 -5.25
CA ILE A 79 -13.05 -3.95 -5.18
C ILE A 79 -14.10 -4.78 -5.92
N LEU A 80 -13.76 -5.26 -7.12
CA LEU A 80 -14.64 -6.13 -7.91
C LEU A 80 -14.99 -7.44 -7.21
N LYS A 81 -14.18 -7.93 -6.26
CA LYS A 81 -14.51 -9.12 -5.45
C LYS A 81 -15.58 -8.87 -4.38
N PHE A 82 -15.92 -7.62 -4.11
CA PHE A 82 -16.98 -7.24 -3.16
C PHE A 82 -18.31 -6.93 -3.84
N MET A 83 -18.34 -6.93 -5.17
CA MET A 83 -19.54 -6.74 -5.99
C MET A 83 -20.11 -8.11 -6.36
#